data_AF-A0A8J8FBP4-F1
#
_entry.id   AF-A0A8J8FBP4-F1
#
_cell.length_a   1.000
_cell.length_b   1.000
_cell.length_c   1.000
_cell.angle_alpha   90.00
_cell.angle_beta   90.00
_cell.angle_gamma   90.00
#
_symmetry.space_group_name_H-M   'P 1'
#
loop_
_entity.id
_entity.type
_entity.pdbx_description
1 polymer ?
#
loop_
_entity_poly.entity_id
_entity_poly.type
_entity_poly.pdbx_seq_one_letter_code
_entity_poly.pdbx_strand_id
1 'polypeptide(L)' 'METEFKQRQRKNYASMQTIYNVTMGIIITGIGILMFFNESFGLNLAEKFGDPLMIDLFGGLCVVYGIFRLYRGLKKED' A
#
# COMPACT_ATOMS: atom_id res chain seq x y z
N MET A 1 29.95 25.63 -3.54
CA MET A 1 30.01 24.24 -3.06
C MET A 1 28.90 23.91 -2.06
N GLU A 2 28.55 24.78 -1.10
CA GLU A 2 27.44 24.51 -0.15
C GLU A 2 26.04 24.32 -0.79
N THR A 3 25.77 24.98 -1.91
CA THR A 3 24.49 24.89 -2.64
C THR A 3 24.26 23.52 -3.27
N GLU A 4 25.30 22.90 -3.83
CA GLU A 4 25.28 21.56 -4.42
C GLU A 4 24.99 20.47 -3.37
N PHE A 5 25.64 20.56 -2.19
CA PHE A 5 25.42 19.61 -1.08
C PHE A 5 23.99 19.71 -0.50
N LYS A 6 23.43 20.92 -0.37
CA LYS A 6 22.04 21.12 0.08
C LYS A 6 21.02 20.64 -0.96
N GLN A 7 21.30 20.79 -2.26
CA GLN A 7 20.43 20.27 -3.32
C GLN A 7 20.43 18.74 -3.37
N ARG A 8 21.59 18.10 -3.21
CA ARG A 8 21.71 16.63 -3.19
C ARG A 8 21.00 16.00 -1.98
N GLN A 9 21.08 16.65 -0.81
CA GLN A 9 20.30 16.22 0.36
C GLN A 9 18.79 16.41 0.20
N ARG A 10 18.33 17.52 -0.39
CA ARG A 10 16.90 17.73 -0.69
C ARG A 10 16.36 16.73 -1.71
N LYS A 11 17.15 16.40 -2.74
CA LYS A 11 16.78 15.41 -3.75
C LYS A 11 16.62 14.02 -3.14
N ASN A 12 17.55 13.62 -2.27
CA ASN A 12 17.44 12.36 -1.53
C ASN A 12 16.24 12.34 -0.57
N TYR A 13 15.96 13.43 0.14
CA TYR A 13 14.80 13.54 1.04
C TYR A 13 13.46 13.46 0.28
N ALA A 14 13.37 14.08 -0.89
CA ALA A 14 12.18 14.03 -1.74
C ALA A 14 11.94 12.63 -2.33
N SER A 15 13.00 11.93 -2.74
CA SER A 15 12.93 10.53 -3.18
C SER A 15 12.51 9.60 -2.03
N MET A 16 13.02 9.82 -0.82
CA MET A 16 12.68 9.01 0.37
C MET A 16 11.22 9.17 0.78
N GLN A 17 10.66 10.38 0.65
CA GLN A 17 9.24 10.64 0.90
C GLN A 17 8.33 10.02 -0.15
N THR A 18 8.82 9.88 -1.39
CA THR A 18 8.09 9.23 -2.49
C THR A 18 8.09 7.71 -2.32
N ILE A 19 9.24 7.12 -2.01
CA ILE A 19 9.37 5.69 -1.70
C ILE A 19 8.49 5.32 -0.51
N TYR A 20 8.48 6.13 0.56
CA TYR A 20 7.61 5.87 1.72
C TYR A 20 6.12 5.80 1.33
N ASN A 21 5.65 6.71 0.48
CA ASN A 21 4.26 6.72 0.00
C ASN A 21 3.93 5.51 -0.88
N VAL A 22 4.87 5.07 -1.72
CA VAL A 22 4.73 3.86 -2.54
C VAL A 22 4.70 2.62 -1.66
N THR A 23 5.65 2.50 -0.73
CA THR A 23 5.78 1.38 0.21
C THR A 23 4.54 1.25 1.08
N MET A 24 4.00 2.36 1.62
CA MET A 24 2.73 2.31 2.37
C MET A 24 1.57 1.82 1.50
N GLY A 25 1.53 2.20 0.22
CA GLY A 25 0.55 1.67 -0.75
C GLY A 25 0.70 0.16 -0.95
N ILE A 26 1.93 -0.34 -1.10
CA ILE A 26 2.24 -1.77 -1.22
C ILE A 26 1.80 -2.53 0.02
N ILE A 27 2.11 -2.03 1.23
CA ILE A 27 1.73 -2.66 2.50
C ILE A 27 0.21 -2.76 2.63
N ILE A 28 -0.52 -1.66 2.37
CA ILE A 28 -1.99 -1.64 2.44
C ILE A 28 -2.59 -2.61 1.43
N THR A 29 -2.03 -2.66 0.21
CA THR A 29 -2.47 -3.60 -0.83
C THR A 29 -2.22 -5.04 -0.41
N GLY A 30 -1.03 -5.35 0.11
CA GLY A 30 -0.68 -6.70 0.57
C GLY A 30 -1.59 -7.17 1.71
N ILE A 31 -1.87 -6.30 2.69
CA ILE A 31 -2.83 -6.59 3.76
C ILE A 31 -4.24 -6.79 3.20
N GLY A 32 -4.68 -5.94 2.27
CA GLY A 32 -5.96 -6.10 1.59
C GLY A 32 -6.07 -7.45 0.85
N ILE A 33 -5.02 -7.86 0.14
CA ILE A 33 -4.99 -9.15 -0.57
C ILE A 33 -5.06 -10.31 0.42
N LEU A 34 -4.31 -10.24 1.52
CA LEU A 34 -4.33 -11.27 2.57
C LEU A 34 -5.70 -11.36 3.25
N MET A 35 -6.40 -10.24 3.43
CA MET A 35 -7.75 -10.21 3.99
C MET A 35 -8.80 -10.72 2.97
N PHE A 36 -8.66 -10.38 1.69
CA PHE A 36 -9.56 -10.83 0.63
C PHE A 36 -9.38 -12.31 0.30
N PHE A 37 -8.14 -12.81 0.27
CA PHE A 37 -7.84 -14.23 0.10
C PHE A 37 -7.79 -14.98 1.44
N ASN A 38 -8.32 -14.43 2.54
CA ASN A 38 -8.20 -15.06 3.85
C ASN A 38 -8.84 -16.47 3.88
N GLU A 39 -9.93 -16.66 3.14
CA GLU A 39 -10.63 -17.93 3.00
C GLU A 39 -9.77 -18.96 2.24
N SER A 40 -9.04 -18.52 1.20
CA SER A 40 -8.11 -19.34 0.43
C SER A 40 -6.83 -19.69 1.20
N PHE A 41 -6.38 -18.80 2.10
CA PHE A 41 -5.24 -19.03 2.99
C PHE A 41 -5.63 -19.74 4.30
N GLY A 42 -6.91 -20.05 4.53
CA GLY A 42 -7.40 -20.71 5.75
C GLY A 42 -7.21 -19.89 7.02
N LEU A 43 -7.13 -18.56 6.90
CA LEU A 43 -6.89 -17.67 8.03
C LEU A 43 -8.15 -17.45 8.90
N ASN A 44 -9.33 -17.86 8.42
CA ASN A 44 -10.63 -17.80 9.13
C ASN A 44 -10.87 -16.44 9.80
N LEU A 45 -10.51 -15.34 9.12
CA LEU A 45 -10.73 -14.00 9.65
C LEU A 45 -12.23 -13.72 9.79
N ALA A 46 -13.04 -14.26 8.87
CA ALA A 46 -14.49 -14.23 8.94
C ALA A 46 -15.00 -14.79 10.27
N GLU A 47 -14.67 -16.04 10.60
CA GLU A 47 -15.13 -16.67 11.84
C GLU A 47 -14.70 -15.96 13.12
N LYS A 48 -13.57 -15.25 13.11
CA LYS A 48 -13.03 -14.55 14.29
C LYS A 48 -13.55 -13.13 14.48
N PHE A 49 -13.92 -12.43 13.39
CA PHE A 49 -14.15 -10.98 13.44
C PHE A 49 -15.53 -10.52 12.93
N GLY A 50 -16.36 -11.40 12.36
CA GLY A 50 -17.76 -11.06 12.02
C GLY A 50 -18.30 -11.73 10.76
N ASP A 51 -19.20 -11.03 10.06
CA ASP A 51 -19.84 -11.57 8.85
C ASP A 51 -18.81 -11.79 7.71
N PRO A 52 -18.73 -13.00 7.12
CA PRO A 52 -17.77 -13.32 6.05
C PRO A 52 -17.89 -12.38 4.86
N LEU A 53 -19.14 -12.07 4.48
CA LEU A 53 -19.45 -11.16 3.39
C LEU A 53 -18.87 -9.76 3.60
N MET A 54 -18.87 -9.26 4.84
CA MET A 54 -18.31 -7.93 5.13
C MET A 54 -16.79 -7.92 4.98
N ILE A 55 -16.11 -8.97 5.46
CA ILE A 55 -14.64 -9.06 5.39
C ILE A 55 -14.17 -9.20 3.95
N ASP A 56 -14.86 -10.00 3.14
CA ASP A 56 -14.54 -10.14 1.72
C ASP A 56 -14.79 -8.85 0.94
N LEU A 57 -15.92 -8.18 1.18
CA LEU A 57 -16.21 -6.90 0.50
C LEU A 57 -15.20 -5.82 0.89
N PHE A 58 -14.83 -5.77 2.17
CA PHE A 58 -13.85 -4.82 2.69
C PHE A 58 -12.43 -5.13 2.20
N GLY A 59 -12.05 -6.41 2.18
CA GLY A 59 -10.81 -6.90 1.60
C GLY A 59 -10.71 -6.52 0.14
N GLY A 60 -11.75 -6.82 -0.66
CA GLY A 60 -11.81 -6.48 -2.08
C GLY A 60 -11.69 -4.97 -2.34
N LEU A 61 -12.39 -4.13 -1.56
CA LEU A 61 -12.25 -2.68 -1.61
C LEU A 61 -10.83 -2.21 -1.26
N CYS A 62 -10.20 -2.80 -0.24
CA CYS A 62 -8.82 -2.50 0.14
C CYS A 62 -7.82 -2.92 -0.94
N VAL A 63 -8.04 -4.05 -1.61
CA VAL A 63 -7.22 -4.49 -2.74
C VAL A 63 -7.33 -3.50 -3.89
N VAL A 64 -8.55 -3.17 -4.32
CA VAL A 64 -8.78 -2.25 -5.45
C VAL A 64 -8.21 -0.86 -5.15
N TYR A 65 -8.49 -0.32 -3.96
CA TYR A 65 -7.96 0.97 -3.51
C TYR A 65 -6.45 0.96 -3.33
N GLY A 66 -5.91 -0.14 -2.79
CA GLY A 66 -4.49 -0.38 -2.63
C GLY A 66 -3.77 -0.35 -3.97
N ILE A 67 -4.24 -1.15 -4.94
CA ILE A 67 -3.72 -1.20 -6.31
C ILE A 67 -3.76 0.18 -6.97
N PHE A 68 -4.87 0.91 -6.84
CA PHE A 68 -4.99 2.28 -7.37
C PHE A 68 -3.96 3.22 -6.74
N ARG A 69 -3.72 3.10 -5.44
CA ARG A 69 -2.73 3.90 -4.69
C ARG A 69 -1.29 3.55 -5.07
N LEU A 70 -1.04 2.27 -5.34
CA LEU A 70 0.24 1.73 -5.81
C LEU A 70 0.53 2.23 -7.24
N TYR A 71 -0.47 2.18 -8.12
CA TYR A 71 -0.40 2.75 -9.48
C TYR A 71 -0.14 4.26 -9.46
N ARG A 72 -0.81 5.02 -8.58
CA ARG A 72 -0.50 6.45 -8.38
C ARG A 72 0.89 6.70 -7.80
N GLY A 73 1.39 5.79 -6.97
CA GLY A 73 2.71 5.89 -6.38
C GLY A 73 3.82 5.66 -7.40
N LEU A 74 3.66 4.65 -8.26
CA LEU A 74 4.60 4.30 -9.33
C LEU A 74 4.59 5.33 -10.47
N LYS A 75 3.45 5.98 -10.73
CA LYS A 75 3.34 7.02 -11.77
C LYS A 75 3.94 8.39 -11.36
N LYS A 76 4.72 8.45 -10.28
CA LYS A 76 5.55 9.62 -9.95
C LYS A 76 6.97 9.39 -10.44
N GLU A 77 7.15 9.38 -11.74
CA GLU A 77 8.44 9.65 -12.39
C GLU A 77 8.16 9.95 -13.88
N ASP A 78 7.58 11.12 -14.12
CA ASP A 78 7.86 11.99 -15.27
C ASP A 78 7.79 13.44 -14.77
#